data_AF-A0A511DGD4-F1
#
_entry.id   AF-A0A511DGD4-F1
#
_cell.length_a   1.000
_cell.length_b   1.000
_cell.length_c   1.000
_cell.angle_alpha   90.00
_cell.angle_beta   90.00
_cell.angle_gamma   90.00
#
_symmetry.space_group_name_H-M   'P 1'
#
loop_
_entity.id
_entity.type
_entity.pdbx_description
1 polymer ?
#
loop_
_entity_poly.entity_id
_entity_poly.type
_entity_poly.pdbx_seq_one_letter_code
_entity_poly.pdbx_strand_id
1 'polypeptide(L)'
;MNTTTIHHGRNARPEAVERAEAGAKAWRAAGHAQRLASADHRDFYALAGDLTDTLAAVAGLAEVLAWQVAHYADGRPVCDDSQVVDPRERLDAAALDLHELAARARHAARSAHTFWSRISHIGLDDQPAAIAPGRAGVPR
;
A
#
# COMPACT_ATOMS: atom_id res chain seq x y z
N MET A 1 -33.86 -26.67 31.04
CA MET A 1 -34.00 -25.26 30.60
C MET A 1 -32.67 -24.57 30.83
N ASN A 2 -31.81 -24.51 29.82
CA ASN A 2 -30.58 -23.73 29.88
C ASN A 2 -30.72 -22.60 28.86
N THR A 3 -30.84 -21.39 29.37
CA THR A 3 -31.02 -20.17 28.59
C THR A 3 -29.66 -19.81 27.99
N THR A 4 -29.49 -20.05 26.69
CA THR A 4 -28.36 -19.54 25.92
C THR A 4 -28.48 -18.02 25.87
N THR A 5 -27.66 -17.32 26.66
CA THR A 5 -27.46 -15.88 26.53
C THR A 5 -26.67 -15.63 25.24
N ILE A 6 -27.37 -15.49 24.12
CA ILE A 6 -26.76 -14.97 22.89
C ILE A 6 -26.56 -13.47 23.11
N HIS A 7 -25.35 -13.07 23.52
CA HIS A 7 -24.90 -11.70 23.40
C HIS A 7 -24.82 -11.35 21.91
N HIS A 8 -25.90 -10.81 21.36
CA HIS A 8 -25.87 -10.13 20.08
C HIS A 8 -25.02 -8.86 20.19
N GLY A 9 -23.72 -9.01 19.98
CA GLY A 9 -22.77 -7.92 19.77
C GLY A 9 -23.09 -7.16 18.47
N ARG A 10 -24.11 -6.30 18.56
CA ARG A 10 -24.47 -5.29 17.57
C ARG A 10 -23.31 -4.28 17.51
N ASN A 11 -22.68 -4.09 16.35
CA ASN A 11 -21.66 -3.05 16.03
C ASN A 11 -20.17 -3.44 16.00
N ALA A 12 -19.79 -4.70 15.76
CA ALA A 12 -18.41 -4.97 15.31
C ALA A 12 -18.29 -4.57 13.83
N ARG A 13 -17.31 -3.73 13.49
CA ARG A 13 -17.07 -3.36 12.09
C ARG A 13 -16.52 -4.60 11.36
N PRO A 14 -16.85 -4.83 10.07
CA PRO A 14 -16.35 -6.01 9.39
C PRO A 14 -14.82 -6.06 9.43
N GLU A 15 -14.25 -7.22 9.75
CA GLU A 15 -12.80 -7.37 9.98
C GLU A 15 -11.98 -6.79 8.82
N ALA A 16 -12.35 -7.07 7.57
CA ALA A 16 -11.65 -6.55 6.39
C ALA A 16 -11.55 -5.02 6.39
N VAL A 17 -12.61 -4.32 6.85
CA VAL A 17 -12.64 -2.85 6.92
C VAL A 17 -11.80 -2.35 8.08
N GLU A 18 -11.83 -3.02 9.24
CA GLU A 18 -10.96 -2.69 10.38
C GLU A 18 -9.47 -2.84 10.02
N ARG A 19 -9.11 -3.93 9.35
CA ARG A 19 -7.73 -4.18 8.89
C ARG A 19 -7.29 -3.15 7.86
N ALA A 20 -8.13 -2.82 6.89
CA ALA A 20 -7.82 -1.79 5.90
C ALA A 20 -7.60 -0.41 6.54
N GLU A 21 -8.41 -0.03 7.53
CA GLU A 21 -8.23 1.22 8.26
C GLU A 21 -6.92 1.22 9.08
N ALA A 22 -6.64 0.13 9.78
CA ALA A 22 -5.40 -0.04 10.54
C ALA A 22 -4.17 0.08 9.63
N GLY A 23 -4.19 -0.56 8.45
CA GLY A 23 -3.14 -0.44 7.44
C GLY A 23 -2.96 1.00 6.94
N ALA A 24 -4.06 1.69 6.62
CA ALA A 24 -4.00 3.09 6.19
C ALA A 24 -3.43 4.01 7.28
N LYS A 25 -3.76 3.78 8.55
CA LYS A 25 -3.18 4.50 9.69
C LYS A 25 -1.69 4.23 9.84
N ALA A 26 -1.26 2.97 9.73
CA ALA A 26 0.14 2.56 9.81
C ALA A 26 0.99 3.25 8.73
N TRP A 27 0.53 3.26 7.47
CA TRP A 27 1.25 3.93 6.37
C TRP A 27 1.37 5.44 6.55
N ARG A 28 0.33 6.11 7.05
CA ARG A 28 0.41 7.54 7.40
C ARG A 28 1.41 7.79 8.54
N ALA A 29 1.43 6.92 9.55
CA ALA A 29 2.37 7.01 10.66
C ALA A 29 3.82 6.79 10.21
N ALA A 30 4.08 5.80 9.35
CA ALA A 30 5.39 5.57 8.75
C ALA A 30 5.88 6.81 7.99
N GLY A 31 5.02 7.44 7.18
CA GLY A 31 5.36 8.69 6.50
C GLY A 31 5.61 9.87 7.44
N HIS A 32 4.95 9.93 8.59
CA HIS A 32 5.24 10.95 9.62
C HIS A 32 6.59 10.68 10.30
N ALA A 33 6.86 9.43 10.69
CA ALA A 33 8.12 9.04 11.31
C ALA A 33 9.32 9.32 10.39
N GLN A 34 9.23 8.98 9.11
CA GLN A 34 10.32 9.22 8.15
C GLN A 34 10.58 10.70 7.87
N ARG A 35 9.60 11.59 8.05
CA ARG A 35 9.84 13.04 7.98
C ARG A 35 10.69 13.56 9.14
N LEU A 36 10.72 12.84 10.26
CA LEU A 36 11.47 13.20 11.47
C LEU A 36 12.80 12.44 11.60
N ALA A 37 12.94 11.32 10.88
CA ALA A 37 14.14 10.50 10.89
C ALA A 37 15.28 11.19 10.12
N SER A 38 16.52 10.89 10.52
CA SER A 38 17.67 11.15 9.66
C SER A 38 17.66 10.16 8.50
N ALA A 39 18.07 10.61 7.31
CA ALA A 39 18.16 9.75 6.14
C ALA A 39 19.09 8.57 6.42
N ASP A 40 18.54 7.35 6.41
CA ASP A 40 19.28 6.10 6.54
C ASP A 40 18.92 5.18 5.37
N HIS A 41 19.94 4.64 4.71
CA HIS A 41 19.76 3.68 3.63
C HIS A 41 18.96 2.45 4.08
N ARG A 42 19.22 1.94 5.30
CA ARG A 42 18.53 0.74 5.82
C ARG A 42 17.02 0.94 5.87
N ASP A 43 16.59 2.13 6.25
CA ASP A 43 15.17 2.51 6.27
C ASP A 43 14.58 2.56 4.86
N PHE A 44 15.29 3.17 3.90
CA PHE A 44 14.81 3.21 2.51
C PHE A 44 14.62 1.82 1.92
N TYR A 45 15.54 0.91 2.23
CA TYR A 45 15.48 -0.48 1.78
C TYR A 45 14.29 -1.23 2.39
N ALA A 46 14.13 -1.14 3.71
CA ALA A 46 13.03 -1.79 4.42
C ALA A 46 11.66 -1.28 3.94
N LEU A 47 11.50 0.05 3.88
CA LEU A 47 10.25 0.68 3.48
C LEU A 47 9.88 0.41 2.03
N ALA A 48 10.85 0.26 1.13
CA ALA A 48 10.58 -0.10 -0.26
C ALA A 48 10.08 -1.54 -0.42
N GLY A 49 10.58 -2.47 0.42
CA GLY A 49 10.05 -3.83 0.50
C GLY A 49 8.60 -3.83 0.99
N ASP A 50 8.34 -3.20 2.13
CA ASP A 50 7.01 -3.10 2.73
C ASP A 50 6.00 -2.41 1.79
N LEU A 51 6.44 -1.39 1.05
CA LEU A 51 5.62 -0.69 0.06
C LEU A 51 5.24 -1.60 -1.10
N THR A 52 6.17 -2.42 -1.57
CA THR A 52 5.93 -3.39 -2.65
C THR A 52 4.89 -4.42 -2.22
N ASP A 53 5.05 -4.98 -1.02
CA ASP A 53 4.11 -5.97 -0.46
C ASP A 53 2.73 -5.37 -0.22
N THR A 54 2.66 -4.13 0.27
CA THR A 54 1.40 -3.43 0.46
C THR A 54 0.68 -3.19 -0.86
N LEU A 55 1.39 -2.75 -1.91
CA LEU A 55 0.80 -2.54 -3.22
C LEU A 55 0.28 -3.85 -3.85
N ALA A 56 0.98 -4.96 -3.63
CA ALA A 56 0.50 -6.28 -4.03
C ALA A 56 -0.77 -6.68 -3.26
N ALA A 57 -0.82 -6.44 -1.95
CA ALA A 57 -2.01 -6.71 -1.13
C ALA A 57 -3.21 -5.84 -1.55
N VAL A 58 -2.99 -4.56 -1.86
CA VAL A 58 -4.04 -3.66 -2.37
C VAL A 58 -4.55 -4.14 -3.74
N ALA A 59 -3.67 -4.60 -4.63
CA ALA A 59 -4.08 -5.17 -5.91
C ALA A 59 -4.97 -6.41 -5.72
N GLY A 60 -4.60 -7.31 -4.82
CA GLY A 60 -5.41 -8.50 -4.50
C GLY A 60 -6.76 -8.15 -3.89
N LEU A 61 -6.82 -7.18 -2.97
CA LEU A 61 -8.09 -6.71 -2.40
C LEU A 61 -8.99 -6.10 -3.47
N ALA A 62 -8.44 -5.29 -4.39
CA ALA A 62 -9.20 -4.69 -5.47
C ALA A 62 -9.84 -5.74 -6.39
N GLU A 63 -9.16 -6.85 -6.68
CA GLU A 63 -9.73 -7.96 -7.47
C GLU A 63 -10.85 -8.69 -6.73
N VAL A 64 -10.69 -8.92 -5.43
CA VAL A 64 -11.77 -9.51 -4.60
C VAL A 64 -13.00 -8.61 -4.62
N LEU A 65 -12.81 -7.30 -4.44
CA LEU A 65 -13.90 -6.34 -4.49
C LEU A 65 -14.54 -6.27 -5.87
N ALA A 66 -13.75 -6.30 -6.96
CA ALA A 66 -14.29 -6.30 -8.32
C ALA A 66 -15.24 -7.48 -8.55
N TRP A 67 -14.84 -8.67 -8.11
CA TRP A 67 -15.69 -9.86 -8.17
C TRP A 67 -16.96 -9.70 -7.31
N GLN A 68 -16.83 -9.23 -6.06
CA GLN A 68 -17.98 -9.03 -5.18
C GLN A 68 -18.98 -8.00 -5.72
N VAL A 69 -18.49 -6.92 -6.33
CA VAL A 69 -19.31 -5.86 -6.92
C VAL A 69 -20.06 -6.37 -8.16
N ALA A 70 -19.38 -7.09 -9.06
CA ALA A 70 -19.99 -7.65 -10.27
C ALA A 70 -21.15 -8.62 -9.94
N HIS A 71 -21.06 -9.36 -8.82
CA HIS A 71 -22.06 -10.34 -8.42
C HIS A 71 -23.03 -9.82 -7.34
N TYR A 72 -22.96 -8.52 -6.98
CA TYR A 72 -23.72 -7.98 -5.87
C TYR A 72 -25.25 -8.13 -6.07
N ALA A 73 -25.71 -7.85 -7.29
CA ALA A 73 -27.12 -7.89 -7.69
C ALA A 73 -27.62 -9.28 -8.14
N ASP A 74 -26.81 -10.33 -7.99
CA ASP A 74 -27.22 -11.68 -8.40
C ASP A 74 -28.43 -12.15 -7.60
N GLY A 75 -29.52 -12.45 -8.32
CA GLY A 75 -30.79 -12.88 -7.74
C GLY A 75 -31.50 -11.83 -6.86
N ARG A 76 -31.10 -10.55 -6.90
CA ARG A 76 -31.64 -9.50 -6.03
C ARG A 76 -31.97 -8.22 -6.80
N PRO A 77 -33.12 -7.57 -6.54
CA PRO A 77 -33.42 -6.26 -7.11
C PRO A 77 -32.50 -5.19 -6.50
N VAL A 78 -32.00 -4.30 -7.35
CA VAL A 78 -31.16 -3.16 -6.97
C VAL A 78 -31.71 -1.90 -7.62
N CYS A 79 -31.45 -0.75 -7.00
CA CYS A 79 -31.91 0.57 -7.43
C CYS A 79 -30.71 1.52 -7.49
N ASP A 80 -30.76 2.47 -8.42
CA ASP A 80 -29.84 3.59 -8.49
C ASP A 80 -30.62 4.82 -8.01
N ASP A 81 -30.20 5.40 -6.90
CA ASP A 81 -30.85 6.56 -6.30
C ASP A 81 -30.82 7.78 -7.22
N SER A 82 -29.88 7.84 -8.17
CA SER A 82 -29.87 8.91 -9.18
C SER A 82 -30.91 8.70 -10.29
N GLN A 83 -31.39 7.47 -10.47
CA GLN A 83 -32.31 7.06 -11.53
C GLN A 83 -31.83 7.41 -12.95
N VAL A 84 -30.52 7.63 -13.13
CA VAL A 84 -29.93 8.05 -14.41
C VAL A 84 -29.45 6.86 -15.24
N VAL A 85 -28.98 5.79 -14.58
CA VAL A 85 -28.33 4.64 -15.23
C VAL A 85 -28.92 3.34 -14.67
N ASP A 86 -28.93 2.27 -15.46
CA ASP A 86 -29.25 0.94 -14.94
C ASP A 86 -28.28 0.60 -13.78
N PRO A 87 -28.78 0.24 -12.59
CA PRO A 87 -27.94 -0.17 -11.47
C PRO A 87 -26.95 -1.29 -11.82
N ARG A 88 -27.29 -2.19 -12.74
CA ARG A 88 -26.38 -3.25 -13.21
C ARG A 88 -25.21 -2.67 -13.99
N GLU A 89 -25.48 -1.79 -14.95
CA GLU A 89 -24.42 -1.10 -15.72
C GLU A 89 -23.48 -0.31 -14.80
N ARG A 90 -24.01 0.30 -13.73
CA ARG A 90 -23.18 1.00 -12.74
C ARG A 90 -22.30 0.06 -11.93
N LEU A 91 -22.79 -1.12 -11.54
CA LEU A 91 -22.00 -2.13 -10.85
C LEU A 91 -20.89 -2.69 -11.74
N ASP A 92 -21.20 -2.95 -13.02
CA ASP A 92 -20.22 -3.42 -14.00
C ASP A 92 -19.10 -2.37 -14.21
N ALA A 93 -19.46 -1.10 -14.34
CA ALA A 93 -18.49 -0.01 -14.44
C ALA A 93 -17.60 0.08 -13.17
N ALA A 94 -18.20 -0.03 -11.98
CA ALA A 94 -17.44 -0.03 -10.72
C ALA A 94 -16.49 -1.22 -10.60
N ALA A 95 -16.88 -2.40 -11.10
CA ALA A 95 -16.00 -3.57 -11.15
C ALA A 95 -14.81 -3.36 -12.11
N LEU A 96 -15.03 -2.73 -13.27
CA LEU A 96 -13.96 -2.35 -14.19
C LEU A 96 -12.96 -1.37 -13.55
N ASP A 97 -13.45 -0.36 -12.84
CA ASP A 97 -12.60 0.59 -12.12
C ASP A 97 -11.72 -0.10 -11.06
N LEU A 98 -12.24 -1.13 -10.38
CA LEU A 98 -11.48 -1.94 -9.43
C LEU A 98 -10.43 -2.82 -10.11
N HIS A 99 -10.71 -3.37 -11.28
CA HIS A 99 -9.70 -4.07 -12.08
C HIS A 99 -8.57 -3.13 -12.54
N GLU A 100 -8.91 -1.91 -12.96
CA GLU A 100 -7.92 -0.90 -13.31
C GLU A 100 -7.08 -0.48 -12.08
N LEU A 101 -7.70 -0.33 -10.91
CA LEU A 101 -6.98 -0.10 -9.66
C LEU A 101 -5.97 -1.22 -9.37
N ALA A 102 -6.37 -2.48 -9.53
CA ALA A 102 -5.47 -3.62 -9.35
C ALA A 102 -4.28 -3.57 -10.33
N ALA A 103 -4.53 -3.26 -11.60
CA ALA A 103 -3.48 -3.12 -12.61
C ALA A 103 -2.50 -1.99 -12.27
N ARG A 104 -3.01 -0.83 -11.84
CA ARG A 104 -2.21 0.32 -11.42
C ARG A 104 -1.39 0.03 -10.17
N ALA A 105 -1.96 -0.65 -9.17
CA ALA A 105 -1.25 -1.03 -7.96
C ALA A 105 -0.07 -1.97 -8.29
N ARG A 106 -0.26 -2.95 -9.18
CA ARG A 106 0.84 -3.80 -9.68
C ARG A 106 1.90 -3.01 -10.44
N HIS A 107 1.49 -2.02 -11.23
CA HIS A 107 2.43 -1.15 -11.91
C HIS A 107 3.26 -0.34 -10.91
N ALA A 108 2.63 0.25 -9.91
CA ALA A 108 3.30 0.97 -8.83
C ALA A 108 4.27 0.06 -8.06
N ALA A 109 3.90 -1.20 -7.79
CA ALA A 109 4.76 -2.17 -7.14
C ALA A 109 6.06 -2.42 -7.95
N ARG A 110 5.98 -2.47 -9.28
CA ARG A 110 7.17 -2.56 -10.14
C ARG A 110 8.07 -1.32 -10.03
N SER A 111 7.48 -0.13 -9.90
CA SER A 111 8.23 1.10 -9.66
C SER A 111 8.93 1.08 -8.29
N ALA A 112 8.26 0.63 -7.24
CA ALA A 112 8.84 0.45 -5.90
C ALA A 112 10.00 -0.56 -5.90
N HIS A 113 9.82 -1.70 -6.59
CA HIS A 113 10.89 -2.68 -6.76
C HIS A 113 12.07 -2.15 -7.58
N THR A 114 11.81 -1.36 -8.62
CA THR A 114 12.86 -0.70 -9.41
C THR A 114 13.63 0.31 -8.55
N PHE A 115 12.94 1.08 -7.71
CA PHE A 115 13.57 1.96 -6.73
C PHE A 115 14.46 1.15 -5.79
N TRP A 116 13.91 0.10 -5.17
CA TRP A 116 14.63 -0.79 -4.27
C TRP A 116 15.92 -1.35 -4.91
N SER A 117 15.82 -1.82 -6.15
CA SER A 117 16.97 -2.33 -6.91
C SER A 117 18.03 -1.25 -7.23
N ARG A 118 17.65 0.02 -7.34
CA ARG A 118 18.60 1.12 -7.58
C ARG A 118 19.34 1.50 -6.30
N ILE A 119 18.62 1.54 -5.18
CA ILE A 119 19.21 1.95 -3.89
C ILE A 119 20.05 0.83 -3.26
N SER A 120 19.76 -0.44 -3.54
CA SER A 120 20.50 -1.58 -2.98
C SER A 120 21.99 -1.63 -3.35
N HIS A 121 22.43 -0.83 -4.32
CA HIS A 121 23.82 -0.74 -4.76
C HIS A 121 24.55 0.50 -4.24
N ILE A 122 23.92 1.34 -3.41
CA ILE A 122 24.51 2.57 -2.90
C ILE A 122 25.11 2.31 -1.52
N GLY A 123 26.44 2.29 -1.40
CA GLY A 123 27.13 2.31 -0.11
C GLY A 123 27.47 3.74 0.33
N LEU A 124 27.63 3.96 1.64
CA LEU A 124 28.33 5.15 2.15
C LEU A 124 29.83 4.83 2.19
N ASP A 125 30.66 5.71 1.65
CA ASP A 125 32.11 5.60 1.80
C ASP A 125 32.49 6.00 3.23
N ASP A 126 32.84 5.03 4.07
CA ASP A 126 33.32 5.25 5.44
C ASP A 126 34.77 5.78 5.51
N GLN A 127 35.38 6.13 4.37
CA GLN A 127 36.74 6.67 4.37
C GLN A 127 36.71 8.18 4.70
N PRO A 128 37.29 8.62 5.84
CA PRO A 128 37.63 10.03 5.98
C PRO A 128 38.61 10.36 4.85
N ALA A 129 38.28 11.41 4.08
CA ALA A 129 39.14 11.90 3.01
C ALA A 129 40.57 12.02 3.55
N ALA A 130 41.44 11.10 3.12
CA ALA A 130 42.83 11.12 3.53
C ALA A 130 43.41 12.46 3.08
N ILE A 131 43.74 13.33 4.04
CA ILE A 131 44.47 14.56 3.79
C ILE A 131 45.82 14.11 3.23
N ALA A 132 46.01 14.27 1.92
CA ALA A 132 47.27 13.94 1.27
C ALA A 132 48.38 14.77 1.94
N PRO A 133 49.43 14.15 2.52
CA PRO A 133 50.53 14.91 3.10
C PRO A 133 51.21 15.71 1.99
N GLY A 134 51.30 17.03 2.21
CA GLY A 134 51.89 17.98 1.28
C GLY A 134 53.28 17.55 0.85
N ARG A 135 53.55 17.62 -0.46
CA ARG A 135 54.90 17.52 -0.99
C ARG A 135 55.74 18.65 -0.41
N ALA A 136 56.57 18.33 0.59
CA ALA A 136 57.65 19.19 1.03
C ALA A 136 58.62 19.38 -0.15
N GLY A 137 58.59 20.57 -0.74
CA GLY A 137 59.58 21.00 -1.73
C GLY A 137 60.94 21.14 -1.06
N VAL A 138 61.93 20.45 -1.60
CA VAL A 138 63.34 20.59 -1.22
C VAL A 138 63.84 21.97 -1.68
N PRO A 139 64.37 22.83 -0.80
CA PRO A 139 65.01 24.06 -1.24
C PRO A 139 66.39 23.73 -1.83
N ARG A 140 66.75 24.44 -2.91
CA ARG A 140 68.06 24.37 -3.56
C ARG A 140 69.14 25.03 -2.71
#